data_AF-A0A1V6FN18-F1
#
_entry.id   AF-A0A1V6FN18-F1
#
_cell.length_a   1.000
_cell.length_b   1.000
_cell.length_c   1.000
_cell.angle_alpha   90.00
_cell.angle_beta   90.00
_cell.angle_gamma   90.00
#
_symmetry.space_group_name_H-M   'P 1'
#
loop_
_entity.id
_entity.type
_entity.pdbx_description
1 polymer ?
#
loop_
_entity_poly.entity_id
_entity_poly.type
_entity_poly.pdbx_seq_one_letter_code
_entity_poly.pdbx_strand_id
1 'polypeptide(L)'
;MSLVNIRMKWLPTFLFLLLVALPTRAFAQDAPAPGAAAPGAAEAEVEEEWKLERKEILKEIELEVKKQLDILVTKEKIVKEQLVKWRLEPPWAWPIQKSPKTIAQVEADLMKVLEAEAAKKFPIKQHQKRVAEEVEQKFKMSGVGDQVAFTVRGGRGTNTNIDGTVQAITAERIRIRQRWVHRDDIPEEYQAMFYEEVNAKMRKEYVEREQRIYDAKVENFKFEQRQDRLPGELLKAFYVPDRRQKNASLRNPNPEAWISREETVNLLYAVMRKAVGDKLRKEITEAKFKEAEYEYVTELKEWMPIDVAEDWRAAQAAKAAAAQPGEGGMEGGPPPEGMEGPPPM
;
A
#
# COMPACT_ATOMS: atom_id res chain seq x y z
N MET A 1 14.26 -4.12 38.24
CA MET A 1 14.71 -2.75 37.89
C MET A 1 14.55 -2.64 36.38
N SER A 2 13.72 -1.84 35.73
CA SER A 2 12.93 -0.65 36.03
C SER A 2 11.55 -0.77 35.33
N LEU A 3 10.57 -0.04 35.86
CA LEU A 3 9.14 -0.04 35.60
C LEU A 3 8.75 0.55 34.21
N VAL A 4 7.86 -0.11 33.46
CA VAL A 4 6.44 0.26 33.22
C VAL A 4 6.20 1.70 32.76
N ASN A 5 5.74 1.89 31.51
CA ASN A 5 4.53 2.68 31.24
C ASN A 5 3.92 2.43 29.85
N ILE A 6 2.74 1.82 29.89
CA ILE A 6 1.73 1.71 28.83
C ILE A 6 0.61 2.69 29.20
N ARG A 7 0.17 3.54 28.26
CA ARG A 7 -1.19 4.15 28.14
C ARG A 7 -1.25 4.76 26.73
N MET A 8 -2.01 4.30 25.74
CA MET A 8 -3.45 4.01 25.61
C MET A 8 -4.35 5.26 25.71
N LYS A 9 -5.07 5.51 24.58
CA LYS A 9 -6.41 6.13 24.40
C LYS A 9 -6.52 7.53 23.77
N TRP A 10 -7.07 7.51 22.54
CA TRP A 10 -8.29 8.22 22.08
C TRP A 10 -8.33 9.78 22.08
N LEU A 11 -8.52 10.33 20.88
CA LEU A 11 -9.36 11.53 20.59
C LEU A 11 -10.76 11.35 21.23
N PRO A 12 -11.48 12.39 21.68
CA PRO A 12 -11.89 13.52 20.81
C PRO A 12 -12.13 14.88 21.51
N THR A 13 -12.06 15.99 20.78
CA THR A 13 -12.69 17.24 21.27
C THR A 13 -13.15 18.13 20.12
N PHE A 14 -14.45 18.01 19.82
CA PHE A 14 -15.31 19.05 19.27
C PHE A 14 -15.89 19.80 20.48
N LEU A 15 -15.67 21.12 20.60
CA LEU A 15 -16.48 22.05 21.41
C LEU A 15 -16.11 23.47 20.95
N PHE A 16 -16.96 24.18 20.21
CA PHE A 16 -18.03 25.07 20.70
C PHE A 16 -17.53 26.11 21.72
N LEU A 17 -17.27 27.34 21.26
CA LEU A 17 -17.60 28.58 21.98
C LEU A 17 -17.33 29.80 21.10
N LEU A 18 -18.44 30.34 20.57
CA LEU A 18 -18.54 31.65 19.95
C LEU A 18 -19.06 32.56 21.07
N LEU A 19 -18.20 33.45 21.57
CA LEU A 19 -18.57 34.43 22.59
C LEU A 19 -18.01 35.80 22.19
N VAL A 20 -18.94 36.62 21.67
CA VAL A 20 -19.09 38.07 21.77
C VAL A 20 -17.82 38.90 22.00
N ALA A 21 -17.48 39.71 21.00
CA ALA A 21 -16.88 41.03 21.21
C ALA A 21 -17.44 42.00 20.15
N LEU A 22 -18.41 42.82 20.57
CA LEU A 22 -18.80 44.05 19.90
C LEU A 22 -17.61 45.02 19.91
N PRO A 23 -17.45 45.81 18.83
CA PRO A 23 -17.16 47.21 19.01
C PRO A 23 -18.28 48.03 18.36
N THR A 24 -18.98 48.75 19.23
CA THR A 24 -19.72 49.96 18.97
C THR A 24 -19.01 50.86 17.95
N ARG A 25 -19.65 51.13 16.81
CA ARG A 25 -19.40 52.38 16.07
C ARG A 25 -20.56 53.33 16.32
N ALA A 26 -20.19 54.43 16.95
CA ALA A 26 -21.03 55.57 17.23
C ALA A 26 -21.53 56.22 15.93
N PHE A 27 -22.70 56.82 16.06
CA PHE A 27 -23.38 57.72 15.14
C PHE A 27 -22.42 58.73 14.49
N ALA A 28 -22.49 58.82 13.16
CA ALA A 28 -22.36 60.07 12.45
C ALA A 28 -23.59 60.19 11.54
N GLN A 29 -24.45 61.12 11.92
CA GLN A 29 -25.70 61.46 11.30
C GLN A 29 -25.39 62.49 10.21
N ASP A 30 -25.38 62.06 8.95
CA ASP A 30 -25.53 62.96 7.82
C ASP A 30 -26.78 62.52 7.05
N ALA A 31 -27.80 63.36 7.13
CA ALA A 31 -29.04 63.17 6.41
C ALA A 31 -28.83 63.49 4.92
N PRO A 32 -29.32 62.65 3.99
CA PRO A 32 -29.72 63.12 2.69
C PRO A 32 -31.23 63.41 2.68
N ALA A 33 -31.54 64.55 2.07
CA ALA A 33 -32.87 65.03 1.74
C ALA A 33 -33.70 63.99 0.95
N PRO A 34 -35.04 64.08 0.96
CA PRO A 34 -35.89 63.13 0.26
C PRO A 34 -35.82 63.39 -1.24
N GLY A 35 -35.29 62.46 -2.01
CA GLY A 35 -35.30 62.58 -3.46
C GLY A 35 -34.44 61.54 -4.17
N ALA A 36 -35.06 60.85 -5.13
CA ALA A 36 -34.52 59.86 -6.05
C ALA A 36 -34.17 58.48 -5.45
N ALA A 37 -35.10 57.55 -5.61
CA ALA A 37 -34.80 56.12 -5.64
C ALA A 37 -33.70 55.89 -6.70
N ALA A 38 -32.54 55.40 -6.27
CA ALA A 38 -31.49 54.95 -7.16
C ALA A 38 -31.89 53.59 -7.75
N PRO A 39 -31.79 53.38 -9.08
CA PRO A 39 -32.21 52.13 -9.73
C PRO A 39 -31.37 50.90 -9.34
N GLY A 40 -30.27 51.05 -8.59
CA GLY A 40 -29.40 49.94 -8.17
C GLY A 40 -29.66 49.34 -6.79
N ALA A 41 -30.62 49.87 -6.01
CA ALA A 41 -30.92 49.33 -4.67
C ALA A 41 -31.84 48.08 -4.73
N ALA A 42 -32.80 48.08 -5.65
CA ALA A 42 -33.70 46.93 -5.86
C ALA A 42 -32.97 45.74 -6.50
N GLU A 43 -32.02 45.98 -7.41
CA GLU A 43 -31.21 44.91 -8.02
C GLU A 43 -30.30 44.20 -7.00
N ALA A 44 -29.76 44.94 -6.02
CA ALA A 44 -28.92 44.36 -4.97
C ALA A 44 -29.74 43.54 -3.94
N GLU A 45 -30.94 43.99 -3.58
CA GLU A 45 -31.85 43.25 -2.69
C GLU A 45 -32.39 41.98 -3.35
N VAL A 46 -32.78 42.05 -4.63
CA VAL A 46 -33.21 40.88 -5.41
C VAL A 46 -32.04 39.89 -5.59
N GLU A 47 -30.81 40.37 -5.79
CA GLU A 47 -29.62 39.53 -5.83
C GLU A 47 -29.36 38.76 -4.53
N GLU A 48 -29.71 39.32 -3.37
CA GLU A 48 -29.57 38.66 -2.08
C GLU A 48 -30.68 37.62 -1.85
N GLU A 49 -31.90 37.87 -2.34
CA GLU A 49 -33.08 37.02 -2.13
C GLU A 49 -32.99 35.67 -2.85
N TRP A 50 -32.74 35.65 -4.16
CA TRP A 50 -32.63 34.37 -4.90
C TRP A 50 -31.39 33.56 -4.48
N LYS A 51 -30.32 34.23 -4.01
CA LYS A 51 -29.15 33.56 -3.44
C LYS A 51 -29.47 32.90 -2.09
N LEU A 52 -30.40 33.43 -1.31
CA LEU A 52 -30.90 32.81 -0.08
C LEU A 52 -31.78 31.61 -0.41
N GLU A 53 -32.75 31.76 -1.31
CA GLU A 53 -33.60 30.66 -1.78
C GLU A 53 -32.77 29.50 -2.34
N ARG A 54 -31.79 29.79 -3.20
CA ARG A 54 -30.83 28.80 -3.71
C ARG A 54 -30.13 28.04 -2.58
N LYS A 55 -29.74 28.70 -1.49
CA LYS A 55 -29.14 28.01 -0.33
C LYS A 55 -30.12 27.08 0.37
N GLU A 56 -31.40 27.42 0.40
CA GLU A 56 -32.45 26.57 0.96
C GLU A 56 -32.70 25.35 0.08
N ILE A 57 -32.84 25.54 -1.24
CA ILE A 57 -32.95 24.45 -2.22
C ILE A 57 -31.75 23.48 -2.09
N LEU A 58 -30.53 24.01 -1.95
CA LEU A 58 -29.34 23.17 -1.73
C LEU A 58 -29.41 22.36 -0.42
N LYS A 59 -29.93 22.95 0.68
CA LYS A 59 -30.13 22.20 1.94
C LYS A 59 -31.16 21.09 1.77
N GLU A 60 -32.24 21.33 1.04
CA GLU A 60 -33.25 20.32 0.76
C GLU A 60 -32.69 19.18 -0.09
N ILE A 61 -31.93 19.50 -1.15
CA ILE A 61 -31.22 18.52 -1.98
C ILE A 61 -30.32 17.65 -1.10
N GLU A 62 -29.52 18.24 -0.20
CA GLU A 62 -28.64 17.49 0.71
C GLU A 62 -29.42 16.53 1.61
N LEU A 63 -30.55 16.98 2.16
CA LEU A 63 -31.41 16.15 3.00
C LEU A 63 -32.03 14.99 2.21
N GLU A 64 -32.50 15.25 1.00
CA GLU A 64 -33.12 14.22 0.16
C GLU A 64 -32.09 13.21 -0.35
N VAL A 65 -30.91 13.67 -0.80
CA VAL A 65 -29.77 12.81 -1.16
C VAL A 65 -29.41 11.91 0.01
N LYS A 66 -29.34 12.46 1.24
CA LYS A 66 -29.02 11.69 2.44
C LYS A 66 -30.07 10.61 2.73
N LYS A 67 -31.36 10.94 2.67
CA LYS A 67 -32.46 9.97 2.88
C LYS A 67 -32.40 8.83 1.86
N GLN A 68 -32.23 9.15 0.58
CA GLN A 68 -32.15 8.12 -0.47
C GLN A 68 -30.88 7.27 -0.34
N LEU A 69 -29.75 7.88 0.02
CA LEU A 69 -28.50 7.15 0.29
C LEU A 69 -28.64 6.13 1.43
N ASP A 70 -29.34 6.48 2.50
CA ASP A 70 -29.56 5.60 3.66
C ASP A 70 -30.39 4.35 3.31
N ILE A 71 -31.27 4.46 2.30
CA ILE A 71 -32.08 3.35 1.81
C ILE A 71 -31.32 2.51 0.77
N LEU A 72 -30.62 3.17 -0.15
CA LEU A 72 -30.00 2.52 -1.30
C LEU A 72 -28.70 1.81 -0.91
N VAL A 73 -27.86 2.46 -0.10
CA VAL A 73 -26.55 1.95 0.28
C VAL A 73 -26.59 1.51 1.74
N THR A 74 -26.66 0.20 1.97
CA THR A 74 -26.57 -0.38 3.30
C THR A 74 -25.39 -1.33 3.40
N LYS A 75 -24.79 -1.44 4.59
CA LYS A 75 -23.70 -2.39 4.84
C LYS A 75 -24.15 -3.83 4.61
N GLU A 76 -25.41 -4.16 4.89
CA GLU A 76 -25.97 -5.48 4.63
C GLU A 76 -26.01 -5.83 3.14
N LYS A 77 -26.42 -4.90 2.26
CA LYS A 77 -26.39 -5.10 0.81
C LYS A 77 -24.97 -5.39 0.31
N ILE A 78 -23.99 -4.64 0.80
CA ILE A 78 -22.56 -4.83 0.46
C ILE A 78 -22.09 -6.23 0.86
N VAL A 79 -22.47 -6.69 2.06
CA VAL A 79 -22.13 -8.04 2.54
C VAL A 79 -22.74 -9.12 1.65
N LYS A 80 -24.01 -8.96 1.22
CA LYS A 80 -24.67 -9.89 0.28
C LYS A 80 -23.94 -9.94 -1.07
N GLU A 81 -23.55 -8.80 -1.62
CA GLU A 81 -22.76 -8.74 -2.86
C GLU A 81 -21.38 -9.42 -2.71
N GLN A 82 -20.69 -9.19 -1.58
CA GLN A 82 -19.41 -9.86 -1.33
C GLN A 82 -19.55 -11.37 -1.13
N LEU A 83 -20.65 -11.85 -0.54
CA LEU A 83 -20.92 -13.29 -0.40
C LEU A 83 -21.06 -13.99 -1.76
N VAL A 84 -21.68 -13.34 -2.75
CA VAL A 84 -21.78 -13.89 -4.11
C VAL A 84 -20.40 -13.92 -4.78
N LYS A 85 -19.62 -12.85 -4.58
CA LYS A 85 -18.31 -12.70 -5.23
C LYS A 85 -17.23 -13.60 -4.62
N TRP A 86 -17.28 -13.87 -3.32
CA TRP A 86 -16.28 -14.65 -2.61
C TRP A 86 -16.92 -15.82 -1.89
N ARG A 87 -16.64 -17.04 -2.36
CA ARG A 87 -16.97 -18.28 -1.65
C ARG A 87 -15.94 -18.53 -0.54
N LEU A 88 -16.00 -17.73 0.52
CA LEU A 88 -15.12 -17.86 1.68
C LEU A 88 -15.71 -18.79 2.74
N GLU A 89 -14.81 -19.43 3.49
CA GLU A 89 -15.12 -20.14 4.72
C GLU A 89 -14.38 -19.47 5.89
N PRO A 90 -15.08 -19.01 6.94
CA PRO A 90 -16.55 -18.92 7.07
C PRO A 90 -17.15 -17.90 6.08
N PRO A 91 -18.43 -18.06 5.67
CA PRO A 91 -19.09 -17.13 4.76
C PRO A 91 -19.23 -15.74 5.36
N TRP A 92 -19.46 -14.75 4.49
CA TRP A 92 -19.78 -13.39 4.91
C TRP A 92 -21.19 -13.35 5.52
N ALA A 93 -21.34 -12.83 6.73
CA ALA A 93 -22.64 -12.69 7.38
C ALA A 93 -22.76 -11.30 8.00
N TRP A 94 -23.94 -10.69 7.92
CA TRP A 94 -24.27 -9.46 8.64
C TRP A 94 -24.97 -9.82 9.97
N PRO A 95 -24.58 -9.24 11.11
CA PRO A 95 -23.47 -8.29 11.32
C PRO A 95 -22.10 -8.94 11.12
N ILE A 96 -21.14 -8.20 10.57
CA ILE A 96 -19.77 -8.70 10.38
C ILE A 96 -19.17 -9.02 11.74
N GLN A 97 -18.75 -10.27 11.91
CA GLN A 97 -18.02 -10.70 13.10
C GLN A 97 -16.64 -10.03 13.12
N LYS A 98 -16.26 -9.51 14.29
CA LYS A 98 -14.92 -8.98 14.50
C LYS A 98 -13.91 -10.12 14.42
N SER A 99 -12.73 -9.82 13.88
CA SER A 99 -11.66 -10.80 13.88
C SER A 99 -11.27 -11.16 15.33
N PRO A 100 -11.25 -12.46 15.69
CA PRO A 100 -10.94 -12.89 17.04
C PRO A 100 -9.46 -12.75 17.39
N LYS A 101 -8.59 -12.63 16.38
CA LYS A 101 -7.13 -12.57 16.52
C LYS A 101 -6.57 -11.49 15.62
N THR A 102 -5.53 -10.81 16.04
CA THR A 102 -4.81 -9.88 15.14
C THR A 102 -4.03 -10.67 14.08
N ILE A 103 -3.70 -10.03 12.95
CA ILE A 103 -2.85 -10.62 11.89
C ILE A 103 -1.55 -11.20 12.49
N ALA A 104 -0.89 -10.43 13.37
CA ALA A 104 0.34 -10.86 14.05
C ALA A 104 0.12 -12.08 14.96
N GLN A 105 -1.04 -12.21 15.62
CA GLN A 105 -1.37 -13.38 16.42
C GLN A 105 -1.63 -14.61 15.55
N VAL A 106 -2.33 -14.46 14.43
CA VAL A 106 -2.55 -15.55 13.46
C VAL A 106 -1.22 -16.06 12.92
N GLU A 107 -0.32 -15.15 12.56
CA GLU A 107 1.01 -15.50 12.10
C GLU A 107 1.84 -16.20 13.19
N ALA A 108 1.85 -15.67 14.41
CA ALA A 108 2.58 -16.28 15.51
C ALA A 108 2.07 -17.68 15.86
N ASP A 109 0.75 -17.90 15.81
CA ASP A 109 0.14 -19.20 16.04
C ASP A 109 0.52 -20.20 14.94
N LEU A 110 0.51 -19.78 13.66
CA LEU A 110 0.98 -20.60 12.56
C LEU A 110 2.46 -20.96 12.72
N MET A 111 3.31 -19.98 13.07
CA MET A 111 4.75 -20.22 13.26
C MET A 111 5.02 -21.25 14.36
N LYS A 112 4.29 -21.23 15.48
CA LYS A 112 4.40 -22.26 16.53
C LYS A 112 4.06 -23.66 16.02
N VAL A 113 3.03 -23.79 15.18
CA VAL A 113 2.68 -25.06 14.54
C VAL A 113 3.80 -25.52 13.61
N LEU A 114 4.33 -24.61 12.79
CA LEU A 114 5.43 -24.90 11.86
C LEU A 114 6.73 -25.26 12.58
N GLU A 115 7.03 -24.65 13.72
CA GLU A 115 8.16 -25.02 14.58
C GLU A 115 8.03 -26.44 15.11
N ALA A 116 6.84 -26.82 15.59
CA ALA A 116 6.58 -28.17 16.06
C ALA A 116 6.65 -29.21 14.91
N GLU A 117 6.15 -28.87 13.71
CA GLU A 117 6.28 -29.71 12.52
C GLU A 117 7.74 -29.83 12.07
N ALA A 118 8.49 -28.73 12.07
CA ALA A 118 9.91 -28.70 11.71
C ALA A 118 10.75 -29.55 12.68
N ALA A 119 10.50 -29.46 13.98
CA ALA A 119 11.20 -30.27 14.99
C ALA A 119 10.97 -31.78 14.80
N LYS A 120 9.78 -32.17 14.33
CA LYS A 120 9.47 -33.58 13.98
C LYS A 120 10.12 -34.01 12.68
N LYS A 121 10.08 -33.16 11.65
CA LYS A 121 10.61 -33.46 10.31
C LYS A 121 12.14 -33.43 10.24
N PHE A 122 12.76 -32.59 11.06
CA PHE A 122 14.20 -32.39 11.12
C PHE A 122 14.72 -32.62 12.54
N PRO A 123 14.83 -33.86 13.03
CA PRO A 123 15.32 -34.11 14.39
C PRO A 123 16.79 -33.72 14.57
N ILE A 124 17.06 -32.70 15.39
CA ILE A 124 18.43 -32.18 15.59
C ILE A 124 19.41 -33.23 16.12
N LYS A 125 18.94 -34.14 17.01
CA LYS A 125 19.77 -35.22 17.57
C LYS A 125 20.28 -36.17 16.49
N GLN A 126 19.48 -36.46 15.47
CA GLN A 126 19.90 -37.32 14.36
C GLN A 126 20.92 -36.61 13.47
N HIS A 127 20.72 -35.32 13.20
CA HIS A 127 21.69 -34.51 12.46
C HIS A 127 23.05 -34.44 13.19
N GLN A 128 23.05 -34.11 14.48
CA GLN A 128 24.26 -34.03 15.29
C GLN A 128 25.03 -35.35 15.34
N LYS A 129 24.32 -36.48 15.48
CA LYS A 129 24.95 -37.81 15.45
C LYS A 129 25.61 -38.08 14.09
N ARG A 130 24.91 -37.81 12.99
CA ARG A 130 25.47 -37.97 11.64
C ARG A 130 26.71 -37.10 11.42
N VAL A 131 26.64 -35.83 11.83
CA VAL A 131 27.78 -34.90 11.70
C VAL A 131 28.96 -35.36 12.55
N ALA A 132 28.73 -35.88 13.77
CA ALA A 132 29.79 -36.43 14.61
C ALA A 132 30.49 -37.62 13.93
N GLU A 133 29.73 -38.56 13.38
CA GLU A 133 30.27 -39.72 12.65
C GLU A 133 31.04 -39.29 11.38
N GLU A 134 30.51 -38.33 10.62
CA GLU A 134 31.19 -37.77 9.45
C GLU A 134 32.49 -37.05 9.81
N VAL A 135 32.51 -36.32 10.93
CA VAL A 135 33.69 -35.62 11.43
C VAL A 135 34.77 -36.61 11.86
N GLU A 136 34.41 -37.67 12.59
CA GLU A 136 35.35 -38.72 13.00
C GLU A 136 35.97 -39.44 11.79
N GLN A 137 35.17 -39.69 10.74
CA GLN A 137 35.65 -40.33 9.52
C GLN A 137 36.53 -39.41 8.66
N LYS A 138 36.08 -38.16 8.41
CA LYS A 138 36.77 -37.22 7.50
C LYS A 138 38.05 -36.64 8.10
N PHE A 139 38.08 -36.43 9.40
CA PHE A 139 39.20 -35.80 10.09
C PHE A 139 39.96 -36.80 10.97
N LYS A 140 40.01 -38.07 10.57
CA LYS A 140 40.81 -39.07 11.26
C LYS A 140 42.30 -38.69 11.17
N MET A 141 42.96 -38.60 12.32
CA MET A 141 44.40 -38.35 12.37
C MET A 141 45.18 -39.62 12.01
N SER A 142 46.30 -39.44 11.31
CA SER A 142 47.25 -40.47 10.91
C SER A 142 48.51 -40.38 11.77
N GLY A 143 48.91 -41.50 12.36
CA GLY A 143 50.10 -41.63 13.17
C GLY A 143 51.30 -42.21 12.41
N VAL A 144 52.41 -42.36 13.11
CA VAL A 144 53.57 -43.10 12.61
C VAL A 144 53.17 -44.56 12.41
N GLY A 145 53.45 -45.11 11.23
CA GLY A 145 53.06 -46.46 10.82
C GLY A 145 51.83 -46.53 9.91
N ASP A 146 51.05 -45.45 9.80
CA ASP A 146 49.89 -45.41 8.93
C ASP A 146 50.28 -45.18 7.46
N GLN A 147 49.51 -45.76 6.55
CA GLN A 147 49.65 -45.55 5.11
C GLN A 147 48.81 -44.35 4.68
N VAL A 148 49.46 -43.36 4.06
CA VAL A 148 48.83 -42.11 3.61
C VAL A 148 49.16 -41.84 2.15
N ALA A 149 48.26 -41.15 1.46
CA ALA A 149 48.46 -40.65 0.11
C ALA A 149 47.88 -39.24 0.01
N PHE A 150 48.69 -38.27 -0.42
CA PHE A 150 48.23 -36.90 -0.65
C PHE A 150 49.11 -36.16 -1.67
N THR A 151 48.53 -35.12 -2.27
CA THR A 151 49.22 -34.28 -3.25
C THR A 151 49.81 -33.05 -2.59
N VAL A 152 51.07 -32.78 -2.87
CA VAL A 152 51.80 -31.61 -2.36
C VAL A 152 51.52 -30.38 -3.21
N ARG A 153 51.31 -29.22 -2.58
CA ARG A 153 51.05 -27.93 -3.24
C ARG A 153 52.32 -27.14 -3.53
N GLY A 154 53.40 -27.34 -2.78
CA GLY A 154 54.64 -26.57 -2.86
C GLY A 154 55.93 -27.41 -2.85
N GLY A 155 57.06 -26.72 -2.86
CA GLY A 155 58.37 -27.33 -2.66
C GLY A 155 58.92 -28.14 -3.85
N ARG A 156 59.94 -28.97 -3.58
CA ARG A 156 60.60 -29.80 -4.59
C ARG A 156 59.66 -30.96 -4.97
N GLY A 157 58.83 -30.76 -5.99
CA GLY A 157 57.80 -31.72 -6.43
C GLY A 157 56.36 -31.24 -6.23
N THR A 158 56.06 -30.00 -6.62
CA THR A 158 54.69 -29.46 -6.72
C THR A 158 53.78 -30.39 -7.53
N ASN A 159 52.53 -30.56 -7.09
CA ASN A 159 51.53 -31.46 -7.67
C ASN A 159 51.95 -32.94 -7.74
N THR A 160 53.01 -33.32 -7.02
CA THR A 160 53.40 -34.72 -6.92
C THR A 160 52.54 -35.40 -5.86
N ASN A 161 51.97 -36.55 -6.21
CA ASN A 161 51.31 -37.43 -5.25
C ASN A 161 52.37 -38.14 -4.41
N ILE A 162 52.29 -38.01 -3.08
CA ILE A 162 53.15 -38.72 -2.14
C ILE A 162 52.33 -39.83 -1.51
N ASP A 163 52.70 -41.07 -1.81
CA ASP A 163 52.13 -42.28 -1.24
C ASP A 163 53.16 -43.00 -0.35
N GLY A 164 52.73 -43.51 0.80
CA GLY A 164 53.55 -44.40 1.60
C GLY A 164 53.24 -44.36 3.09
N THR A 165 54.08 -45.04 3.86
CA THR A 165 53.95 -45.13 5.31
C THR A 165 54.60 -43.92 5.99
N VAL A 166 53.90 -43.34 6.96
CA VAL A 166 54.42 -42.27 7.82
C VAL A 166 55.50 -42.85 8.73
N GLN A 167 56.71 -42.31 8.68
CA GLN A 167 57.83 -42.73 9.52
C GLN A 167 58.11 -41.78 10.68
N ALA A 168 57.83 -40.49 10.53
CA ALA A 168 58.02 -39.48 11.58
C ALA A 168 57.15 -38.25 11.30
N ILE A 169 56.65 -37.62 12.37
CA ILE A 169 55.90 -36.36 12.32
C ILE A 169 56.61 -35.39 13.27
N THR A 170 57.09 -34.26 12.77
CA THR A 170 57.64 -33.16 13.58
C THR A 170 56.78 -31.91 13.39
N ALA A 171 57.01 -30.85 14.17
CA ALA A 171 56.22 -29.61 14.07
C ALA A 171 56.31 -28.94 12.68
N GLU A 172 57.43 -29.10 11.98
CA GLU A 172 57.70 -28.46 10.68
C GLU A 172 57.67 -29.44 9.49
N ARG A 173 57.85 -30.75 9.72
CA ARG A 173 58.08 -31.71 8.64
C ARG A 173 57.47 -33.08 8.92
N ILE A 174 57.14 -33.78 7.84
CA ILE A 174 56.65 -35.15 7.88
C ILE A 174 57.57 -36.04 7.05
N ARG A 175 57.92 -37.21 7.56
CA ARG A 175 58.70 -38.23 6.83
C ARG A 175 57.76 -39.31 6.31
N ILE A 176 57.73 -39.48 4.99
CA ILE A 176 56.96 -40.54 4.33
C ILE A 176 57.93 -41.36 3.50
N ARG A 177 58.00 -42.67 3.77
CA ARG A 177 59.09 -43.52 3.28
C ARG A 177 60.46 -42.87 3.57
N GLN A 178 61.21 -42.49 2.54
CA GLN A 178 62.53 -41.84 2.66
C GLN A 178 62.49 -40.31 2.44
N ARG A 179 61.31 -39.72 2.21
CA ARG A 179 61.17 -38.30 1.84
C ARG A 179 60.67 -37.46 3.02
N TRP A 180 61.34 -36.35 3.26
CA TRP A 180 60.84 -35.29 4.14
C TRP A 180 60.02 -34.29 3.34
N VAL A 181 58.85 -33.93 3.85
CA VAL A 181 57.93 -32.94 3.28
C VAL A 181 57.76 -31.82 4.30
N HIS A 182 57.91 -30.57 3.86
CA HIS A 182 57.68 -29.41 4.72
C HIS A 182 56.19 -29.22 4.94
N ARG A 183 55.80 -28.81 6.15
CA ARG A 183 54.39 -28.56 6.49
C ARG A 183 53.72 -27.58 5.53
N ASP A 184 54.38 -26.47 5.23
CA ASP A 184 53.85 -25.41 4.34
C ASP A 184 53.60 -25.87 2.90
N ASP A 185 54.26 -26.95 2.47
CA ASP A 185 54.07 -27.52 1.15
C ASP A 185 52.79 -28.40 1.08
N ILE A 186 52.19 -28.74 2.22
CA ILE A 186 51.03 -29.61 2.34
C ILE A 186 49.76 -28.75 2.42
N PRO A 187 48.72 -29.02 1.60
CA PRO A 187 47.41 -28.36 1.73
C PRO A 187 46.83 -28.50 3.15
N GLU A 188 46.11 -27.48 3.62
CA GLU A 188 45.51 -27.45 4.97
C GLU A 188 44.60 -28.65 5.25
N GLU A 189 43.88 -29.12 4.23
CA GLU A 189 43.05 -30.33 4.26
C GLU A 189 43.83 -31.60 4.64
N TYR A 190 45.05 -31.74 4.13
CA TYR A 190 45.92 -32.88 4.43
C TYR A 190 46.78 -32.63 5.67
N GLN A 191 47.10 -31.38 6.02
CA GLN A 191 47.74 -31.03 7.30
C GLN A 191 46.87 -31.46 8.47
N ALA A 192 45.54 -31.34 8.36
CA ALA A 192 44.59 -31.82 9.37
C ALA A 192 44.74 -33.32 9.68
N MET A 193 45.33 -34.14 8.80
CA MET A 193 45.58 -35.55 9.11
C MET A 193 46.74 -35.75 10.08
N PHE A 194 47.68 -34.81 10.17
CA PHE A 194 48.94 -34.99 10.92
C PHE A 194 49.08 -34.03 12.11
N TYR A 195 48.45 -32.86 12.04
CA TYR A 195 48.59 -31.78 13.02
C TYR A 195 47.27 -31.52 13.74
N GLU A 196 47.29 -31.60 15.07
CA GLU A 196 46.10 -31.53 15.93
C GLU A 196 45.40 -30.17 15.86
N GLU A 197 46.17 -29.08 15.83
CA GLU A 197 45.63 -27.71 15.77
C GLU A 197 44.88 -27.43 14.47
N VAL A 198 45.38 -27.96 13.35
CA VAL A 198 44.71 -27.84 12.04
C VAL A 198 43.49 -28.75 12.00
N ASN A 199 43.61 -29.96 12.54
CA ASN A 199 42.50 -30.90 12.68
C ASN A 199 41.35 -30.28 13.49
N ALA A 200 41.63 -29.74 14.68
CA ALA A 200 40.64 -29.13 15.55
C ALA A 200 39.93 -27.94 14.88
N LYS A 201 40.68 -27.08 14.18
CA LYS A 201 40.14 -25.97 13.40
C LYS A 201 39.19 -26.48 12.30
N MET A 202 39.64 -27.41 11.47
CA MET A 202 38.85 -27.95 10.35
C MET A 202 37.60 -28.71 10.82
N ARG A 203 37.70 -29.46 11.92
CA ARG A 203 36.55 -30.13 12.56
C ARG A 203 35.51 -29.12 13.01
N LYS A 204 35.94 -28.04 13.68
CA LYS A 204 35.04 -26.96 14.13
C LYS A 204 34.34 -26.29 12.94
N GLU A 205 35.10 -25.90 11.92
CA GLU A 205 34.56 -25.27 10.72
C GLU A 205 33.57 -26.19 9.98
N TYR A 206 33.85 -27.49 9.92
CA TYR A 206 32.95 -28.48 9.35
C TYR A 206 31.61 -28.53 10.10
N VAL A 207 31.66 -28.64 11.43
CA VAL A 207 30.46 -28.68 12.28
C VAL A 207 29.65 -27.40 12.12
N GLU A 208 30.29 -26.23 12.16
CA GLU A 208 29.61 -24.94 11.97
C GLU A 208 28.99 -24.80 10.58
N ARG A 209 29.65 -25.31 9.53
CA ARG A 209 29.09 -25.33 8.18
C ARG A 209 27.87 -26.24 8.09
N GLU A 210 27.97 -27.47 8.59
CA GLU A 210 26.84 -28.41 8.59
C GLU A 210 25.65 -27.87 9.39
N GLN A 211 25.91 -27.25 10.55
CA GLN A 211 24.87 -26.59 11.34
C GLN A 211 24.19 -25.47 10.57
N ARG A 212 24.94 -24.60 9.87
CA ARG A 212 24.37 -23.54 9.02
C ARG A 212 23.51 -24.11 7.89
N ILE A 213 23.95 -25.20 7.25
CA ILE A 213 23.18 -25.86 6.19
C ILE A 213 21.88 -26.44 6.76
N TYR A 214 21.96 -27.07 7.93
CA TYR A 214 20.79 -27.60 8.62
C TYR A 214 19.80 -26.50 9.02
N ASP A 215 20.28 -25.42 9.64
CA ASP A 215 19.44 -24.29 10.04
C ASP A 215 18.77 -23.65 8.81
N ALA A 216 19.52 -23.43 7.72
CA ALA A 216 18.97 -22.93 6.46
C ALA A 216 17.88 -23.85 5.89
N LYS A 217 18.06 -25.17 5.99
CA LYS A 217 17.05 -26.15 5.53
C LYS A 217 15.77 -26.08 6.37
N VAL A 218 15.90 -25.92 7.68
CA VAL A 218 14.77 -25.77 8.61
C VAL A 218 14.04 -24.45 8.36
N GLU A 219 14.77 -23.34 8.22
CA GLU A 219 14.19 -22.03 7.92
C GLU A 219 13.48 -22.00 6.56
N ASN A 220 14.09 -22.56 5.51
CA ASN A 220 13.46 -22.66 4.19
C ASN A 220 12.14 -23.45 4.25
N PHE A 221 12.12 -24.57 4.97
CA PHE A 221 10.89 -25.33 5.17
C PHE A 221 9.81 -24.48 5.87
N LYS A 222 10.15 -23.79 6.95
CA LYS A 222 9.19 -22.92 7.65
C LYS A 222 8.70 -21.78 6.76
N PHE A 223 9.60 -21.17 5.99
CA PHE A 223 9.28 -20.09 5.07
C PHE A 223 8.30 -20.51 3.97
N GLU A 224 8.58 -21.63 3.28
CA GLU A 224 7.70 -22.17 2.23
C GLU A 224 6.32 -22.52 2.79
N GLN A 225 6.27 -23.20 3.93
CA GLN A 225 5.01 -23.57 4.56
C GLN A 225 4.22 -22.36 5.07
N ARG A 226 4.91 -21.32 5.57
CA ARG A 226 4.29 -20.05 5.93
C ARG A 226 3.67 -19.40 4.70
N GLN A 227 4.38 -19.33 3.59
CA GLN A 227 3.86 -18.70 2.36
C GLN A 227 2.60 -19.39 1.85
N ASP A 228 2.56 -20.73 1.90
CA ASP A 228 1.44 -21.51 1.40
C ASP A 228 0.22 -21.47 2.33
N ARG A 229 0.44 -21.61 3.65
CA ARG A 229 -0.64 -21.79 4.62
C ARG A 229 -1.18 -20.50 5.25
N LEU A 230 -0.34 -19.45 5.37
CA LEU A 230 -0.74 -18.20 6.03
C LEU A 230 -1.98 -17.55 5.40
N PRO A 231 -2.13 -17.47 4.06
CA PRO A 231 -3.34 -16.92 3.44
C PRO A 231 -4.61 -17.65 3.90
N GLY A 232 -4.56 -18.98 4.00
CA GLY A 232 -5.67 -19.79 4.47
C GLY A 232 -6.05 -19.52 5.93
N GLU A 233 -5.06 -19.37 6.81
CA GLU A 233 -5.28 -19.05 8.22
C GLU A 233 -5.85 -17.63 8.41
N LEU A 234 -5.40 -16.67 7.60
CA LEU A 234 -5.95 -15.30 7.61
C LEU A 234 -7.42 -15.28 7.19
N LEU A 235 -7.82 -16.08 6.19
CA LEU A 235 -9.21 -16.19 5.75
C LEU A 235 -10.12 -16.74 6.85
N LYS A 236 -9.67 -17.78 7.56
CA LYS A 236 -10.36 -18.37 8.72
C LYS A 236 -10.49 -17.36 9.86
N ALA A 237 -9.50 -16.49 10.03
CA ALA A 237 -9.49 -15.41 11.02
C ALA A 237 -10.24 -14.14 10.57
N PHE A 238 -11.09 -14.20 9.55
CA PHE A 238 -11.89 -13.08 9.04
C PHE A 238 -11.08 -11.91 8.45
N TYR A 239 -9.92 -12.21 7.85
CA TYR A 239 -9.18 -11.27 7.03
C TYR A 239 -9.42 -11.54 5.54
N VAL A 240 -9.31 -10.48 4.73
CA VAL A 240 -9.41 -10.55 3.27
C VAL A 240 -8.37 -9.64 2.63
N PRO A 241 -7.97 -9.90 1.37
CA PRO A 241 -6.99 -9.07 0.69
C PRO A 241 -7.46 -7.61 0.52
N ASP A 242 -6.57 -6.66 0.78
CA ASP A 242 -6.84 -5.23 0.64
C ASP A 242 -6.92 -4.83 -0.83
N ARG A 243 -8.13 -4.56 -1.31
CA ARG A 243 -8.42 -4.18 -2.69
C ARG A 243 -7.86 -2.80 -3.09
N ARG A 244 -7.37 -2.00 -2.14
CA ARG A 244 -6.63 -0.77 -2.43
C ARG A 244 -5.27 -1.07 -3.09
N GLN A 245 -4.72 -2.26 -2.85
CA GLN A 245 -3.46 -2.69 -3.42
C GLN A 245 -3.65 -3.31 -4.80
N LYS A 246 -2.79 -2.98 -5.77
CA LYS A 246 -2.88 -3.49 -7.16
C LYS A 246 -2.79 -5.02 -7.26
N ASN A 247 -2.06 -5.65 -6.34
CA ASN A 247 -1.79 -7.10 -6.34
C ASN A 247 -2.58 -7.84 -5.25
N ALA A 248 -3.76 -7.32 -4.88
CA ALA A 248 -4.63 -7.96 -3.89
C ALA A 248 -5.03 -9.37 -4.35
N SER A 249 -4.61 -10.39 -3.61
CA SER A 249 -4.84 -11.78 -3.95
C SER A 249 -5.10 -12.62 -2.71
N LEU A 250 -6.00 -13.59 -2.84
CA LEU A 250 -6.28 -14.61 -1.81
C LEU A 250 -5.09 -15.49 -1.47
N ARG A 251 -4.04 -15.48 -2.31
CA ARG A 251 -2.82 -16.25 -2.13
C ARG A 251 -1.65 -15.39 -1.66
N ASN A 252 -1.86 -14.11 -1.37
CA ASN A 252 -0.77 -13.22 -1.00
C ASN A 252 -0.24 -13.57 0.41
N PRO A 253 1.03 -13.99 0.55
CA PRO A 253 1.58 -14.35 1.85
C PRO A 253 2.04 -13.14 2.67
N ASN A 254 1.96 -11.92 2.13
CA ASN A 254 2.35 -10.71 2.85
C ASN A 254 1.23 -10.30 3.83
N PRO A 255 1.47 -10.27 5.15
CA PRO A 255 0.48 -9.84 6.15
C PRO A 255 -0.11 -8.44 5.91
N GLU A 256 0.68 -7.51 5.38
CA GLU A 256 0.25 -6.12 5.13
C GLU A 256 -0.73 -5.97 3.96
N ALA A 257 -0.85 -7.01 3.13
CA ALA A 257 -1.82 -7.06 2.04
C ALA A 257 -3.22 -7.47 2.49
N TRP A 258 -3.45 -7.64 3.79
CA TRP A 258 -4.70 -8.12 4.37
C TRP A 258 -5.33 -7.09 5.30
N ILE A 259 -6.64 -6.97 5.21
CA ILE A 259 -7.46 -6.13 6.07
C ILE A 259 -8.61 -6.94 6.65
N SER A 260 -9.18 -6.46 7.75
CA SER A 260 -10.33 -7.14 8.35
C SER A 260 -11.54 -7.07 7.41
N ARG A 261 -12.42 -8.08 7.47
CA ARG A 261 -13.71 -8.02 6.76
C ARG A 261 -14.53 -6.78 7.17
N GLU A 262 -14.47 -6.38 8.43
CA GLU A 262 -15.15 -5.17 8.93
C GLU A 262 -14.65 -3.90 8.23
N GLU A 263 -13.33 -3.72 8.17
CA GLU A 263 -12.71 -2.59 7.47
C GLU A 263 -13.04 -2.62 5.98
N THR A 264 -13.07 -3.81 5.37
CA THR A 264 -13.44 -3.98 3.96
C THR A 264 -14.87 -3.52 3.69
N VAL A 265 -15.84 -3.90 4.54
CA VAL A 265 -17.23 -3.41 4.42
C VAL A 265 -17.28 -1.90 4.57
N ASN A 266 -16.56 -1.33 5.54
CA ASN A 266 -16.56 0.11 5.77
C ASN A 266 -15.98 0.89 4.59
N LEU A 267 -14.89 0.39 3.98
CA LEU A 267 -14.29 0.97 2.78
C LEU A 267 -15.25 0.90 1.59
N LEU A 268 -15.82 -0.27 1.32
CA LEU A 268 -16.80 -0.44 0.24
C LEU A 268 -18.04 0.43 0.45
N TYR A 269 -18.50 0.53 1.70
CA TYR A 269 -19.61 1.39 2.07
C TYR A 269 -19.32 2.86 1.76
N ALA A 270 -18.16 3.38 2.18
CA ALA A 270 -17.78 4.76 1.88
C ALA A 270 -17.68 5.02 0.37
N VAL A 271 -17.06 4.10 -0.38
CA VAL A 271 -16.91 4.22 -1.84
C VAL A 271 -18.26 4.20 -2.56
N MET A 272 -19.14 3.26 -2.21
CA MET A 272 -20.48 3.18 -2.80
C MET A 272 -21.34 4.38 -2.46
N ARG A 273 -21.29 4.85 -1.21
CA ARG A 273 -22.07 6.01 -0.77
C ARG A 273 -21.62 7.29 -1.49
N LYS A 274 -20.31 7.44 -1.74
CA LYS A 274 -19.80 8.53 -2.57
C LYS A 274 -20.28 8.42 -4.01
N ALA A 275 -20.06 7.28 -4.66
CA ALA A 275 -20.41 7.09 -6.07
C ALA A 275 -21.92 7.21 -6.35
N VAL A 276 -22.76 6.63 -5.49
CA VAL A 276 -24.22 6.77 -5.60
C VAL A 276 -24.65 8.18 -5.19
N GLY A 277 -24.03 8.76 -4.18
CA GLY A 277 -24.34 10.10 -3.69
C GLY A 277 -24.06 11.19 -4.72
N ASP A 278 -22.95 11.09 -5.44
CA ASP A 278 -22.59 12.03 -6.51
C ASP A 278 -23.61 11.97 -7.65
N LYS A 279 -24.13 10.77 -7.99
CA LYS A 279 -25.18 10.58 -9.00
C LYS A 279 -26.52 11.14 -8.54
N LEU A 280 -26.99 10.72 -7.36
CA LEU A 280 -28.24 11.20 -6.77
C LEU A 280 -28.24 12.72 -6.60
N ARG A 281 -27.12 13.28 -6.13
CA ARG A 281 -26.95 14.73 -6.01
C ARG A 281 -27.16 15.40 -7.36
N LYS A 282 -26.51 14.92 -8.42
CA LYS A 282 -26.68 15.49 -9.76
C LYS A 282 -28.14 15.42 -10.24
N GLU A 283 -28.76 14.26 -10.12
CA GLU A 283 -30.14 14.01 -10.57
C GLU A 283 -31.16 14.84 -9.77
N ILE A 284 -31.06 14.85 -8.43
CA ILE A 284 -31.97 15.60 -7.55
C ILE A 284 -31.73 17.11 -7.70
N THR A 285 -30.48 17.56 -7.84
CA THR A 285 -30.16 18.98 -8.07
C THR A 285 -30.82 19.47 -9.35
N GLU A 286 -30.65 18.72 -10.45
CA GLU A 286 -31.25 19.08 -11.73
C GLU A 286 -32.78 19.11 -11.66
N ALA A 287 -33.39 18.11 -11.01
CA ALA A 287 -34.85 18.07 -10.84
C ALA A 287 -35.37 19.24 -10.00
N LYS A 288 -34.72 19.54 -8.87
CA LYS A 288 -35.17 20.58 -7.93
C LYS A 288 -34.99 21.99 -8.44
N PHE A 289 -33.86 22.29 -9.09
CA PHE A 289 -33.67 23.62 -9.68
C PHE A 289 -34.58 23.86 -10.88
N LYS A 290 -34.84 22.85 -11.72
CA LYS A 290 -35.83 22.99 -12.81
C LYS A 290 -37.27 23.16 -12.27
N GLU A 291 -37.62 22.46 -11.19
CA GLU A 291 -38.92 22.61 -10.51
C GLU A 291 -39.10 24.03 -9.95
N ALA A 292 -38.01 24.67 -9.49
CA ALA A 292 -38.00 26.03 -8.96
C ALA A 292 -37.79 27.14 -10.01
N GLU A 293 -37.86 26.82 -11.32
CA GLU A 293 -37.64 27.77 -12.42
C GLU A 293 -36.22 28.38 -12.46
N TYR A 294 -35.21 27.57 -12.13
CA TYR A 294 -33.80 27.90 -12.31
C TYR A 294 -33.21 27.22 -13.55
N GLU A 295 -32.27 27.90 -14.21
CA GLU A 295 -31.46 27.38 -15.30
C GLU A 295 -29.96 27.35 -14.91
N TYR A 296 -29.25 26.33 -15.39
CA TYR A 296 -27.81 26.21 -15.17
C TYR A 296 -27.03 27.02 -16.23
N VAL A 297 -26.41 28.12 -15.80
CA VAL A 297 -25.57 28.95 -16.67
C VAL A 297 -24.16 28.35 -16.72
N THR A 298 -23.79 27.78 -17.87
CA THR A 298 -22.56 27.01 -18.05
C THR A 298 -21.28 27.82 -17.85
N GLU A 299 -21.30 29.10 -18.23
CA GLU A 299 -20.20 30.05 -18.19
C GLU A 299 -19.86 30.44 -16.75
N LEU A 300 -20.89 30.60 -15.91
CA LEU A 300 -20.77 30.91 -14.49
C LEU A 300 -20.70 29.66 -13.60
N LYS A 301 -21.04 28.49 -14.14
CA LYS A 301 -21.18 27.22 -13.42
C LYS A 301 -22.14 27.34 -12.23
N GLU A 302 -23.23 28.06 -12.42
CA GLU A 302 -24.18 28.40 -11.37
C GLU A 302 -25.63 28.18 -11.83
N TRP A 303 -26.46 27.70 -10.92
CA TRP A 303 -27.91 27.67 -11.09
C TRP A 303 -28.46 29.04 -10.71
N MET A 304 -29.17 29.67 -11.63
CA MET A 304 -29.75 31.01 -11.47
C MET A 304 -31.24 30.96 -11.87
N PRO A 305 -32.12 31.79 -11.28
CA PRO A 305 -33.48 31.94 -11.77
C PRO A 305 -33.48 32.28 -13.25
N ILE A 306 -34.47 31.79 -14.01
CA ILE A 306 -34.52 31.98 -15.47
C ILE A 306 -34.43 33.46 -15.85
N ASP A 307 -35.19 34.33 -15.18
CA ASP A 307 -35.19 35.78 -15.44
C ASP A 307 -33.79 36.40 -15.28
N VAL A 308 -33.10 36.08 -14.18
CA VAL A 308 -31.75 36.59 -13.90
C VAL A 308 -30.73 36.02 -14.89
N ALA A 309 -30.91 34.77 -15.33
CA ALA A 309 -30.04 34.15 -16.34
C ALA A 309 -30.23 34.78 -17.73
N GLU A 310 -31.47 35.17 -18.08
CA GLU A 310 -31.79 35.90 -19.30
C GLU A 310 -31.22 37.32 -19.28
N ASP A 311 -31.36 38.04 -18.17
CA ASP A 311 -30.77 39.36 -17.97
C ASP A 311 -29.24 39.31 -18.09
N TRP A 312 -28.60 38.31 -17.50
CA TRP A 312 -27.17 38.10 -17.64
C TRP A 312 -26.76 37.84 -19.10
N ARG A 313 -27.49 36.99 -19.82
CA ARG A 313 -27.24 36.71 -21.25
C ARG A 313 -27.43 37.96 -22.12
N ALA A 314 -28.49 38.73 -21.86
CA ALA A 314 -28.77 39.98 -22.57
C ALA A 314 -27.66 41.01 -22.31
N ALA A 315 -27.18 41.13 -21.08
CA ALA A 315 -26.06 42.00 -20.72
C ALA A 315 -24.75 41.57 -21.41
N GLN A 316 -24.49 40.26 -21.54
CA GLN A 316 -23.33 39.75 -22.28
C GLN A 316 -23.45 39.99 -23.79
N ALA A 317 -24.63 39.78 -24.38
CA ALA A 317 -24.88 40.08 -25.78
C ALA A 317 -24.71 41.57 -26.09
N ALA A 318 -25.19 42.45 -25.21
CA ALA A 318 -25.00 43.90 -25.32
C ALA A 318 -23.52 44.30 -25.23
N LYS A 319 -22.75 43.70 -24.31
CA LYS A 319 -21.30 43.90 -24.22
C LYS A 319 -20.56 43.41 -25.47
N ALA A 320 -20.97 42.28 -26.04
CA ALA A 320 -20.38 41.74 -27.26
C ALA A 320 -20.69 42.62 -28.49
N ALA A 321 -21.92 43.14 -28.59
CA ALA A 321 -22.33 44.05 -29.66
C ALA A 321 -21.59 45.41 -29.57
N ALA A 322 -21.40 45.94 -28.36
CA ALA A 322 -20.64 47.17 -28.13
C ALA A 322 -19.13 47.01 -28.39
N ALA A 323 -18.62 45.78 -28.42
CA ALA A 323 -17.21 45.48 -28.68
C ALA A 323 -16.90 45.23 -30.17
N GLN A 324 -17.89 45.21 -31.08
CA GLN A 324 -17.64 45.18 -32.52
C GLN A 324 -17.28 46.59 -33.02
N PRO A 325 -16.07 46.82 -33.57
CA PRO A 325 -15.73 48.10 -34.17
C PRO A 325 -16.48 48.26 -35.50
N GLY A 326 -17.13 49.41 -35.69
CA GLY A 326 -17.90 49.72 -36.90
C GLY A 326 -17.04 49.70 -38.15
N GLU A 327 -17.35 48.78 -39.08
CA GLU A 327 -17.07 48.97 -40.50
C GLU A 327 -18.03 50.04 -41.03
N GLY A 328 -17.51 51.21 -41.41
CA GLY A 328 -18.29 52.22 -42.14
C GLY A 328 -17.71 53.62 -42.14
N GLY A 329 -16.72 53.88 -43.01
CA GLY A 329 -16.19 55.21 -43.28
C GLY A 329 -15.30 55.22 -44.53
N MET A 330 -15.94 55.27 -45.69
CA MET A 330 -15.38 55.24 -47.04
C MET A 330 -14.82 56.62 -47.43
N GLU A 331 -13.58 56.72 -47.94
CA GLU A 331 -13.20 57.77 -48.91
C GLU A 331 -11.93 57.38 -49.73
N GLY A 332 -12.11 57.27 -51.05
CA GLY A 332 -11.12 57.70 -52.05
C GLY A 332 -9.99 56.75 -52.48
N GLY A 333 -10.21 55.96 -53.54
CA GLY A 333 -9.12 55.40 -54.37
C GLY A 333 -9.64 54.71 -55.65
N PRO A 334 -9.17 55.09 -56.86
CA PRO A 334 -9.73 54.59 -58.12
C PRO A 334 -9.24 53.16 -58.45
N PRO A 335 -9.93 52.43 -59.35
CA PRO A 335 -9.83 50.98 -59.44
C PRO A 335 -8.73 50.54 -60.41
N PRO A 336 -8.17 49.33 -60.24
CA PRO A 336 -7.62 48.58 -61.35
C PRO A 336 -8.51 47.41 -61.74
N GLU A 337 -8.57 47.24 -63.06
CA GLU A 337 -9.23 46.21 -63.84
C GLU A 337 -8.83 44.78 -63.48
N GLY A 338 -9.79 43.87 -63.73
CA GLY A 338 -9.47 42.53 -64.20
C GLY A 338 -9.33 41.47 -63.11
N MET A 339 -10.37 40.65 -62.95
CA MET A 339 -10.32 39.23 -63.33
C MET A 339 -11.61 38.53 -62.91
N GLU A 340 -12.31 38.04 -63.94
CA GLU A 340 -12.91 36.71 -64.02
C GLU A 340 -13.60 36.18 -62.76
N GLY A 341 -14.92 36.34 -62.73
CA GLY A 341 -15.77 35.54 -61.85
C GLY A 341 -15.74 34.06 -62.25
N PRO A 342 -15.85 33.12 -61.31
CA PRO A 342 -16.20 31.76 -61.64
C PRO A 342 -17.72 31.66 -61.76
N PRO A 343 -18.29 31.05 -62.82
CA PRO A 343 -19.65 30.54 -62.75
C PRO A 343 -19.65 29.10 -62.20
N PRO A 344 -20.83 28.63 -61.78
CA PRO A 344 -20.98 27.71 -60.65
C PRO A 344 -21.24 26.26 -61.07
N MET A 345 -20.91 25.32 -60.18
CA MET A 345 -21.76 24.25 -59.63
C MET A 345 -20.90 23.29 -58.80
#